data_AF-A0A7C9AMW2-F1
#
_entry.id   AF-A0A7C9AMW2-F1
#
_cell.length_a   1.000
_cell.length_b   1.000
_cell.length_c   1.000
_cell.angle_alpha   90.00
_cell.angle_beta   90.00
_cell.angle_gamma   90.00
#
_symmetry.space_group_name_H-M   'P 1'
#
loop_
_entity.id
_entity.type
_entity.pdbx_description
1 polymer ?
#
loop_
_entity_poly.entity_id
_entity_poly.type
_entity_poly.pdbx_seq_one_letter_code
_entity_poly.pdbx_strand_id
1 'polypeptide(L)'
;ASMVARFSPLVGYSIGLVLRPKLDFLLNTMGRPVREVYIFPRYFSYSLEKKIKPRYFVLRDRNINYSLEDMLDKNDEEFAADYLDIEEMPCRLNELACRS
;
A
#
# COMPACT_ATOMS: atom_id res chain seq x y z
N ALA A 1 -1.44 23.72 -5.95
CA ALA A 1 -0.13 23.21 -5.50
C ALA A 1 0.30 22.02 -6.37
N SER A 2 1.58 21.85 -6.70
CA SER A 2 2.07 20.68 -7.45
C SER A 2 2.36 19.49 -6.51
N MET A 3 2.24 18.24 -6.98
CA MET A 3 2.61 17.05 -6.20
C MET A 3 4.05 17.10 -5.72
N VAL A 4 4.96 17.63 -6.55
CA VAL A 4 6.39 17.78 -6.23
C VAL A 4 6.60 18.72 -5.06
N ALA A 5 5.79 19.78 -4.93
CA ALA A 5 5.88 20.70 -3.80
C ALA A 5 5.43 20.05 -2.48
N ARG A 6 4.51 19.09 -2.54
CA ARG A 6 4.00 18.36 -1.37
C ARG A 6 4.86 17.15 -1.01
N PHE A 7 5.57 16.59 -1.99
CA PHE A 7 6.45 15.45 -1.81
C PHE A 7 7.67 15.57 -2.74
N SER A 8 8.65 16.35 -2.28
CA SER A 8 9.89 16.61 -3.04
C SER A 8 10.64 15.35 -3.51
N PRO A 9 10.68 14.22 -2.77
CA PRO A 9 11.39 13.03 -3.22
C PRO A 9 10.85 12.41 -4.51
N LEU A 10 9.64 12.78 -4.95
CA LEU A 10 9.02 12.24 -6.16
C LEU A 10 9.90 12.42 -7.41
N VAL A 11 10.66 13.52 -7.49
CA VAL A 11 11.53 13.83 -8.64
C VAL A 11 12.71 12.87 -8.74
N GLY A 12 13.13 12.27 -7.62
CA GLY A 12 14.24 11.31 -7.58
C GLY A 12 13.83 9.89 -7.96
N TYR A 13 12.54 9.61 -8.16
CA TYR A 13 12.07 8.26 -8.48
C TYR A 13 12.15 7.97 -9.96
N SER A 14 12.65 6.76 -10.29
CA SER A 14 12.63 6.27 -11.65
C SER A 14 11.19 6.10 -12.14
N ILE A 15 10.89 6.71 -13.28
CA ILE A 15 9.57 6.63 -13.91
C ILE A 15 9.25 5.17 -14.25
N GLY A 16 10.16 4.47 -14.92
CA GLY A 16 9.93 3.10 -15.39
C GLY A 16 9.95 2.06 -14.29
N LEU A 17 10.79 2.25 -13.26
CA LEU A 17 10.99 1.23 -12.21
C LEU A 17 10.12 1.44 -10.97
N VAL A 18 9.72 2.69 -10.68
CA VAL A 18 9.02 3.03 -9.44
C VAL A 18 7.64 3.61 -9.72
N LEU A 19 7.55 4.68 -10.51
CA LEU A 19 6.29 5.41 -10.66
C LEU A 19 5.27 4.62 -11.49
N ARG A 20 5.67 4.13 -12.66
CA ARG A 20 4.80 3.42 -13.59
C ARG A 20 4.24 2.12 -12.97
N PRO A 21 5.03 1.22 -12.37
CA PRO A 21 4.47 0.00 -11.78
C PRO A 21 3.48 0.28 -10.64
N LYS A 22 3.74 1.31 -9.83
CA LYS A 22 2.84 1.68 -8.72
C LYS A 22 1.56 2.36 -9.22
N LEU A 23 1.65 3.18 -10.25
CA LEU A 23 0.48 3.80 -10.87
C LEU A 23 -0.38 2.77 -11.62
N ASP A 24 0.25 1.85 -12.34
CA ASP A 24 -0.45 0.76 -13.03
C ASP A 24 -1.19 -0.13 -12.04
N PHE A 25 -0.59 -0.42 -10.88
CA PHE A 25 -1.27 -1.17 -9.81
C PHE A 25 -2.48 -0.41 -9.24
N LEU A 26 -2.34 0.89 -9.00
CA LEU A 26 -3.43 1.75 -8.51
C LEU A 26 -4.63 1.73 -9.47
N LEU A 27 -4.37 1.89 -10.77
CA LEU A 27 -5.42 2.03 -11.78
C LEU A 27 -6.04 0.69 -12.16
N ASN A 28 -5.20 -0.30 -12.46
CA ASN A 28 -5.66 -1.55 -13.08
C ASN A 28 -6.03 -2.61 -12.02
N THR A 29 -5.36 -2.61 -10.87
CA THR A 29 -5.59 -3.64 -9.83
C THR A 29 -6.47 -3.13 -8.70
N MET A 30 -6.26 -1.91 -8.22
CA MET A 30 -7.07 -1.32 -7.15
C MET A 30 -8.33 -0.61 -7.68
N GLY A 31 -8.39 -0.30 -8.98
CA GLY A 31 -9.51 0.41 -9.59
C GLY A 31 -9.68 1.84 -9.09
N ARG A 32 -8.60 2.48 -8.60
CA ARG A 32 -8.66 3.81 -7.97
C ARG A 32 -8.26 4.91 -8.95
N PRO A 33 -8.87 6.10 -8.87
CA PRO A 33 -8.55 7.19 -9.79
C PRO A 33 -7.17 7.81 -9.49
N VAL A 34 -6.51 8.33 -10.54
CA VAL A 34 -5.22 9.05 -10.42
C VAL A 34 -5.29 10.24 -9.43
N ARG A 35 -6.48 10.80 -9.23
CA ARG A 35 -6.70 11.89 -8.26
C ARG A 35 -6.26 11.52 -6.84
N GLU A 36 -6.35 10.25 -6.45
CA GLU A 36 -5.93 9.84 -5.10
C GLU A 36 -4.43 10.02 -4.87
N VAL A 37 -3.58 9.71 -5.85
CA VAL A 37 -2.13 9.94 -5.72
C VAL A 37 -1.75 11.41 -5.84
N TYR A 38 -2.59 12.23 -6.47
CA TYR A 38 -2.44 13.70 -6.42
C TYR A 38 -2.70 14.24 -5.01
N ILE A 39 -3.72 13.70 -4.33
CA ILE A 39 -4.05 14.05 -2.94
C ILE A 39 -3.01 13.48 -1.98
N PHE A 40 -2.50 12.27 -2.23
CA PHE A 40 -1.57 11.56 -1.37
C PHE A 40 -0.31 11.10 -2.16
N PRO A 41 0.60 12.02 -2.51
CA PRO A 41 1.78 11.70 -3.31
C PRO A 41 2.80 10.80 -2.59
N ARG A 42 2.72 10.71 -1.26
CA ARG A 42 3.50 9.76 -0.44
C ARG A 42 3.23 8.30 -0.81
N TYR A 43 2.14 7.99 -1.51
CA TYR A 43 1.91 6.67 -2.10
C TYR A 43 3.16 6.09 -2.78
N PHE A 44 3.88 6.92 -3.54
CA PHE A 44 5.06 6.48 -4.28
C PHE A 44 6.28 6.17 -3.39
N SER A 45 6.31 6.56 -2.12
CA SER A 45 7.38 6.18 -1.21
C SER A 45 7.22 4.77 -0.64
N TYR A 46 6.01 4.23 -0.62
CA TYR A 46 5.74 2.90 -0.05
C TYR A 46 6.15 1.77 -0.99
N SER A 47 6.64 0.66 -0.45
CA SER A 47 7.00 -0.52 -1.24
C SER A 47 5.75 -1.15 -1.84
N LEU A 48 5.78 -1.38 -3.17
CA LEU A 48 4.68 -2.03 -3.88
C LEU A 48 4.46 -3.46 -3.36
N GLU A 49 5.54 -4.24 -3.29
CA GLU A 49 5.49 -5.65 -2.89
C GLU A 49 5.35 -5.84 -1.37
N LYS A 50 6.02 -5.00 -0.56
CA LYS A 50 6.07 -5.23 0.89
C LYS A 50 4.93 -4.58 1.68
N LYS A 51 4.28 -3.54 1.12
CA LYS A 51 3.28 -2.74 1.86
C LYS A 51 1.99 -2.52 1.08
N ILE A 52 2.04 -2.00 -0.15
CA ILE A 52 0.83 -1.65 -0.92
C ILE A 52 0.02 -2.91 -1.26
N LYS A 53 0.62 -3.90 -1.91
CA LYS A 53 -0.06 -5.14 -2.32
C LYS A 53 -0.64 -5.94 -1.13
N PRO A 54 0.14 -6.27 -0.07
CA PRO A 54 -0.38 -7.07 1.04
C PRO A 54 -1.58 -6.41 1.72
N ARG A 55 -1.50 -5.10 1.98
CA ARG A 55 -2.60 -4.37 2.63
C ARG A 55 -3.82 -4.25 1.73
N TYR A 56 -3.63 -4.00 0.43
CA TYR A 56 -4.73 -3.95 -0.53
C TYR A 56 -5.52 -5.27 -0.55
N PHE A 57 -4.84 -6.41 -0.66
CA PHE A 57 -5.53 -7.70 -0.78
C PHE A 57 -6.33 -8.06 0.47
N VAL A 58 -5.78 -7.79 1.66
CA VAL A 58 -6.52 -7.94 2.93
C VAL A 58 -7.83 -7.13 2.91
N LEU A 59 -7.76 -5.85 2.56
CA LEU A 59 -8.93 -4.97 2.58
C LEU A 59 -9.95 -5.32 1.48
N ARG A 60 -9.45 -5.72 0.30
CA ARG A 60 -10.27 -6.19 -0.81
C ARG A 60 -11.05 -7.44 -0.43
N ASP A 61 -10.39 -8.44 0.14
CA ASP A 61 -11.02 -9.73 0.45
C ASP A 61 -12.10 -9.59 1.54
N ARG A 62 -11.99 -8.55 2.38
CA ARG A 62 -12.96 -8.20 3.42
C ARG A 62 -13.98 -7.13 2.99
N ASN A 63 -13.91 -6.65 1.74
CA ASN A 63 -14.76 -5.57 1.21
C ASN A 63 -14.79 -4.30 2.10
N ILE A 64 -13.67 -3.95 2.72
CA ILE A 64 -13.56 -2.78 3.59
C ILE A 64 -13.31 -1.54 2.75
N ASN A 65 -14.01 -0.45 3.06
CA ASN A 65 -13.74 0.87 2.48
C ASN A 65 -12.60 1.56 3.23
N TYR A 66 -11.68 2.17 2.48
CA TYR A 66 -10.51 2.85 3.01
C TYR A 66 -10.01 3.94 2.06
N SER A 67 -9.27 4.91 2.60
CA SER A 67 -8.43 5.85 1.85
C SER A 67 -6.98 5.34 1.75
N LEU A 68 -6.21 5.82 0.77
CA LEU A 68 -4.78 5.48 0.68
C LEU A 68 -3.99 5.89 1.93
N GLU A 69 -4.35 7.03 2.53
CA GLU A 69 -3.73 7.54 3.75
C GLU A 69 -4.00 6.58 4.92
N ASP A 70 -5.26 6.23 5.17
CA ASP A 70 -5.63 5.30 6.25
C ASP A 70 -5.00 3.92 6.08
N MET A 71 -4.86 3.45 4.83
CA MET A 71 -4.26 2.15 4.54
C MET A 71 -2.73 2.17 4.70
N LEU A 72 -2.04 3.26 4.32
CA LEU A 72 -0.59 3.26 4.16
C LEU A 72 0.17 4.03 5.23
N ASP A 73 -0.41 5.05 5.86
CA ASP A 73 0.27 5.83 6.90
C ASP A 73 0.30 5.10 8.25
N LYS A 74 -0.58 4.13 8.47
CA LYS A 74 -0.53 3.24 9.65
C LYS A 74 0.73 2.39 9.66
N ASN A 75 1.28 2.17 10.85
CA ASN A 75 2.30 1.12 11.06
C ASN A 75 1.65 -0.28 10.92
N ASP A 76 2.42 -1.35 11.13
CA ASP A 76 1.89 -2.70 10.94
C ASP A 76 0.97 -3.11 12.10
N GLU A 77 1.25 -2.67 13.33
CA GLU A 77 0.39 -2.94 14.49
C GLU A 77 -0.97 -2.24 14.40
N GLU A 78 -1.00 -0.96 14.02
CA GLU A 78 -2.21 -0.15 13.81
C GLU A 78 -3.05 -0.70 12.66
N PHE A 79 -2.40 -1.07 11.55
CA PHE A 79 -3.10 -1.68 10.43
C PHE A 79 -3.71 -3.03 10.83
N ALA A 80 -2.98 -3.83 11.62
CA ALA A 80 -3.50 -5.08 12.15
C ALA A 80 -4.70 -4.83 13.08
N ALA A 81 -4.57 -3.96 14.07
CA ALA A 81 -5.64 -3.68 15.02
C ALA A 81 -6.94 -3.20 14.35
N ASP A 82 -6.84 -2.39 13.30
CA ASP A 82 -8.01 -1.83 12.64
C ASP A 82 -8.67 -2.76 11.63
N TYR A 83 -7.88 -3.65 11.01
CA TYR A 83 -8.33 -4.41 9.84
C TYR A 83 -8.14 -5.91 9.94
N LEU A 84 -7.22 -6.39 10.77
CA LEU A 84 -6.97 -7.80 11.08
C LEU A 84 -7.53 -8.09 12.47
N ASP A 85 -8.74 -8.65 12.53
CA ASP A 85 -9.23 -9.26 13.76
C ASP A 85 -8.12 -10.15 14.36
N ILE A 86 -7.96 -10.13 15.69
CA ILE A 86 -6.81 -10.61 16.48
C ILE A 86 -6.32 -12.04 16.13
N GLU A 87 -7.08 -12.81 15.36
CA GLU A 87 -6.76 -14.18 14.97
C GLU A 87 -5.85 -14.33 13.73
N GLU A 88 -5.65 -13.30 12.90
CA GLU A 88 -4.84 -13.42 11.68
C GLU A 88 -3.72 -12.38 11.57
N MET A 89 -2.78 -12.37 12.54
CA MET A 89 -1.42 -11.92 12.23
C MET A 89 -0.63 -13.10 11.65
N PRO A 90 -0.30 -13.14 10.35
CA PRO A 90 0.76 -14.02 9.89
C PRO A 90 2.07 -13.44 10.43
N CYS A 91 2.52 -13.97 11.57
CA CYS A 91 3.87 -13.77 12.07
C CYS A 91 4.87 -13.95 10.92
N ARG A 92 5.65 -12.90 10.63
CA ARG A 92 6.85 -13.05 9.82
C ARG A 92 7.91 -13.75 10.66
N LEU A 93 7.88 -15.08 10.67
CA LEU A 93 9.05 -15.90 10.95
C LEU A 93 9.14 -16.98 9.88
N ASN A 94 10.32 -17.08 9.28
CA ASN A 94 10.69 -18.14 8.36
C ASN A 94 10.57 -19.53 9.04
N GLU A 95 10.64 -20.56 8.19
CA GLU A 95 11.04 -21.96 8.48
C GLU A 95 9.94 -23.00 8.74
N LEU A 96 9.63 -23.76 7.66
CA LEU A 96 9.67 -25.24 7.62
C LEU A 96 8.76 -26.08 8.56
N ALA A 97 7.84 -25.52 9.33
CA ALA A 97 7.07 -26.31 10.32
C ALA A 97 5.59 -26.59 9.99
N CYS A 98 5.07 -26.27 8.80
CA CYS A 98 3.67 -26.53 8.44
C CYS A 98 3.51 -27.13 7.05
N ARG A 99 3.96 -28.38 6.91
CA ARG A 99 3.33 -29.46 6.12
C ARG A 99 4.30 -30.64 6.12
N SER A 100 3.95 -31.63 6.96
CA SER A 100 3.98 -33.07 6.68
C SER A 100 5.12 -33.64 5.83
#